data_AF-A0A067N4H6-F1
#
_entry.id   AF-A0A067N4H6-F1
#
_cell.length_a   1.000
_cell.length_b   1.000
_cell.length_c   1.000
_cell.angle_alpha   90.00
_cell.angle_beta   90.00
_cell.angle_gamma   90.00
#
_symmetry.space_group_name_H-M   'P 1'
#
loop_
_entity.id
_entity.type
_entity.pdbx_description
1 polymer ?
#
loop_
_entity_poly.entity_id
_entity_poly.type
_entity_poly.pdbx_seq_one_letter_code
_entity_poly.pdbx_strand_id
1 'polypeptide(L)'
;PPAPPIPPLLSLELRVRWLEALVLGVRAEGLKGKEKEKLLGAGGSLSRRTEQVQKSLNEVIDTNEGLRKFMTSYDQYAHLLTPAFALSPTTGAPGVAPPTYDQLSSEELETLIAELEPDLRTADRDMREVDALEKKGVAAAGKLPDHESLKPRLEALAKAEKENAERYVSLEKRVGSLLGRYSSQVTALSELFIVWNDLVTDSEDRIAALERRRAEQ
;
A
#
# COMPACT_ATOMS: atom_id res chain seq x y z
N PRO A 1 -44.73 4.32 -31.77
CA PRO A 1 -45.18 3.26 -32.71
C PRO A 1 -44.48 1.94 -32.33
N PRO A 2 -45.21 0.88 -31.95
CA PRO A 2 -44.58 -0.40 -31.60
C PRO A 2 -43.99 -1.06 -32.85
N ALA A 3 -42.79 -1.64 -32.72
CA ALA A 3 -42.07 -2.28 -33.82
C ALA A 3 -42.85 -3.49 -34.39
N PRO A 4 -42.81 -3.72 -35.72
CA PRO A 4 -43.55 -4.82 -36.33
C PRO A 4 -43.00 -6.19 -35.89
N PRO A 5 -43.87 -7.19 -35.66
CA PRO A 5 -43.46 -8.52 -35.22
C PRO A 5 -42.67 -9.23 -36.31
N ILE A 6 -41.44 -9.62 -35.99
CA ILE A 6 -40.56 -10.36 -36.89
C ILE A 6 -41.13 -11.79 -37.05
N PRO A 7 -41.30 -12.32 -38.28
CA PRO A 7 -41.79 -13.67 -38.49
C PRO A 7 -40.83 -14.70 -37.86
N PRO A 8 -41.35 -15.77 -37.22
CA PRO A 8 -40.56 -16.67 -36.38
C PRO A 8 -39.45 -17.39 -37.16
N LEU A 9 -39.70 -17.74 -38.43
CA LEU A 9 -38.71 -18.33 -39.33
C LEU A 9 -37.51 -17.40 -39.55
N LEU A 10 -37.76 -16.11 -39.77
CA LEU A 10 -36.71 -15.12 -39.99
C LEU A 10 -35.93 -14.84 -38.70
N SER A 11 -36.58 -14.93 -37.54
CA SER A 11 -35.91 -14.84 -36.23
C SER A 11 -34.98 -16.04 -35.97
N LEU A 12 -35.36 -17.23 -36.42
CA LEU A 12 -34.55 -18.45 -36.30
C LEU A 12 -33.34 -18.39 -37.24
N GLU A 13 -33.53 -17.99 -38.48
CA GLU A 13 -32.43 -17.82 -39.44
C GLU A 13 -31.43 -16.75 -38.97
N LEU A 14 -31.90 -15.63 -38.45
CA LEU A 14 -31.02 -14.60 -37.89
C LEU A 14 -30.24 -15.11 -36.68
N ARG A 15 -30.86 -15.91 -35.80
CA ARG A 15 -30.16 -16.51 -34.66
C ARG A 15 -29.14 -17.55 -35.09
N VAL A 16 -29.46 -18.41 -36.06
CA VAL A 16 -28.51 -19.38 -36.60
C VAL A 16 -27.32 -18.66 -37.24
N ARG A 17 -27.58 -17.64 -38.05
CA ARG A 17 -26.52 -16.83 -38.69
C ARG A 17 -25.70 -16.03 -37.68
N TRP A 18 -26.31 -15.61 -36.58
CA TRP A 18 -25.62 -14.95 -35.46
C TRP A 18 -24.74 -15.93 -34.68
N LEU A 19 -25.22 -17.15 -34.44
CA LEU A 19 -24.43 -18.23 -33.85
C LEU A 19 -23.25 -18.62 -34.75
N GLU A 20 -23.47 -18.71 -36.06
CA GLU A 20 -22.40 -18.92 -37.04
C GLU A 20 -21.37 -17.78 -37.01
N ALA A 21 -21.83 -16.52 -36.93
CA ALA A 21 -20.96 -15.35 -36.86
C ALA A 21 -20.16 -15.25 -35.53
N LEU A 22 -20.75 -15.67 -34.41
CA LEU A 22 -20.08 -15.73 -33.12
C LEU A 22 -18.99 -16.79 -33.07
N VAL A 23 -19.23 -17.94 -33.72
CA VAL A 23 -18.30 -19.08 -33.67
C VAL A 23 -17.22 -18.99 -34.74
N LEU A 24 -17.54 -18.48 -35.94
CA LEU A 24 -16.58 -18.35 -37.04
C LEU A 24 -15.93 -16.95 -37.12
N GLY A 25 -16.44 -15.97 -36.37
CA GLY A 25 -16.09 -14.56 -36.51
C GLY A 25 -16.70 -13.92 -37.76
N VAL A 26 -16.99 -12.61 -37.71
CA VAL A 26 -17.67 -11.81 -38.77
C VAL A 26 -16.83 -11.66 -40.07
N ARG A 27 -15.87 -12.55 -40.34
CA ARG A 27 -14.97 -12.43 -41.49
C ARG A 27 -14.70 -13.77 -42.18
N ALA A 28 -15.76 -14.44 -42.64
CA ALA A 28 -15.63 -15.65 -43.46
C ALA A 28 -16.22 -15.51 -44.88
N GLU A 29 -16.60 -14.31 -45.33
CA GLU A 29 -17.10 -14.08 -46.71
C GLU A 29 -16.04 -13.52 -47.69
N GLY A 30 -14.76 -13.46 -47.31
CA GLY A 30 -13.74 -12.73 -48.10
C GLY A 30 -12.46 -13.46 -48.50
N LEU A 31 -12.23 -14.72 -48.12
CA LEU A 31 -10.91 -15.35 -48.29
C LEU A 31 -10.92 -16.45 -49.38
N LYS A 32 -10.31 -16.12 -50.52
CA LYS A 32 -10.07 -17.04 -51.64
C LYS A 32 -9.07 -18.13 -51.24
N GLY A 33 -9.50 -19.38 -51.40
CA GLY A 33 -8.74 -20.55 -51.87
C GLY A 33 -7.51 -21.04 -51.09
N LYS A 34 -6.52 -20.18 -50.80
CA LYS A 34 -5.21 -20.61 -50.28
C LYS A 34 -4.87 -20.08 -48.88
N GLU A 35 -5.53 -19.02 -48.42
CA GLU A 35 -5.42 -18.57 -47.01
C GLU A 35 -6.46 -19.24 -46.10
N LYS A 36 -7.60 -19.67 -46.68
CA LYS A 36 -8.58 -20.50 -45.98
C LYS A 36 -7.94 -21.80 -45.50
N GLU A 37 -7.04 -22.39 -46.28
CA GLU A 37 -6.34 -23.65 -45.98
C GLU A 37 -5.23 -23.52 -44.92
N LYS A 38 -4.67 -22.32 -44.70
CA LYS A 38 -3.71 -22.07 -43.61
C LYS A 38 -4.39 -21.78 -42.26
N LEU A 39 -5.62 -21.25 -42.24
CA LEU A 39 -6.48 -21.17 -41.04
C LEU A 39 -7.28 -22.47 -40.81
N LEU A 40 -7.58 -23.21 -41.88
CA LEU A 40 -8.11 -24.56 -41.90
C LEU A 40 -6.96 -25.56 -42.03
N GLY A 41 -6.08 -25.61 -41.02
CA GLY A 41 -5.17 -26.75 -40.88
C GLY A 41 -5.95 -28.05 -41.08
N ALA A 42 -5.62 -28.76 -42.16
CA ALA A 42 -6.06 -30.08 -42.57
C ALA A 42 -7.45 -30.51 -42.09
N GLY A 43 -8.51 -30.15 -42.84
CA GLY A 43 -9.72 -30.98 -43.03
C GLY A 43 -10.43 -31.58 -41.80
N GLY A 44 -10.21 -31.04 -40.60
CA GLY A 44 -10.86 -31.53 -39.38
C GLY A 44 -12.24 -30.91 -39.27
N SER A 45 -13.28 -31.74 -39.39
CA SER A 45 -14.65 -31.37 -39.07
C SER A 45 -14.73 -30.61 -37.73
N LEU A 46 -15.73 -29.73 -37.59
CA LEU A 46 -16.04 -29.02 -36.35
C LEU A 46 -15.96 -29.93 -35.12
N SER A 47 -16.46 -31.17 -35.29
CA SER A 47 -16.39 -32.24 -34.29
C SER A 47 -14.97 -32.55 -33.82
N ARG A 48 -13.99 -32.62 -34.73
CA ARG A 48 -12.59 -32.93 -34.38
C ARG A 48 -11.92 -31.79 -33.62
N ARG A 49 -12.27 -30.53 -33.93
CA ARG A 49 -11.76 -29.36 -33.20
C ARG A 49 -12.41 -29.24 -31.82
N THR A 50 -13.72 -29.47 -31.71
CA THR A 50 -14.38 -29.51 -30.41
C THR A 50 -13.89 -30.67 -29.56
N GLU A 51 -13.64 -31.84 -30.16
CA GLU A 51 -13.02 -32.98 -29.47
C GLU A 51 -11.60 -32.68 -29.01
N GLN A 52 -10.80 -31.96 -29.80
CA GLN A 52 -9.44 -31.57 -29.41
C GLN A 52 -9.44 -30.53 -28.29
N VAL A 53 -10.33 -29.54 -28.35
CA VAL A 53 -10.51 -28.55 -27.28
C VAL A 53 -11.03 -29.23 -26.01
N GLN A 54 -12.00 -30.13 -26.13
CA GLN A 54 -12.53 -30.90 -25.00
C GLN A 54 -11.46 -31.80 -24.38
N LYS A 55 -10.60 -32.45 -25.18
CA LYS A 55 -9.46 -33.22 -24.68
C LYS A 55 -8.46 -32.35 -23.95
N SER A 56 -8.08 -31.20 -24.52
CA SER A 56 -7.16 -30.26 -23.85
C SER A 56 -7.76 -29.68 -22.57
N LEU A 57 -9.08 -29.43 -22.55
CA LEU A 57 -9.77 -28.93 -21.38
C LEU A 57 -9.82 -30.00 -20.29
N ASN A 58 -10.17 -31.24 -20.63
CA ASN A 58 -10.16 -32.37 -19.69
C ASN A 58 -8.76 -32.60 -19.11
N GLU A 59 -7.71 -32.50 -19.91
CA GLU A 59 -6.33 -32.61 -19.44
C GLU A 59 -5.99 -31.50 -18.42
N VAL A 60 -6.39 -30.25 -18.69
CA VAL A 60 -6.20 -29.13 -17.75
C VAL A 60 -7.02 -29.33 -16.47
N ILE A 61 -8.25 -29.85 -16.58
CA ILE A 61 -9.11 -30.16 -15.42
C ILE A 61 -8.49 -31.28 -14.57
N ASP A 62 -7.91 -32.30 -15.19
CA ASP A 62 -7.28 -33.42 -14.48
C ASP A 62 -6.00 -32.98 -13.77
N THR A 63 -5.22 -32.08 -14.36
CA THR A 63 -4.03 -31.49 -13.72
C THR A 63 -4.37 -30.58 -12.54
N ASN A 64 -5.58 -30.03 -12.47
CA ASN A 64 -5.98 -29.09 -11.43
C ASN A 64 -7.14 -29.63 -10.57
N GLU A 65 -6.82 -30.11 -9.37
CA GLU A 65 -7.79 -30.66 -8.43
C GLU A 65 -8.90 -29.67 -8.04
N GLY A 66 -8.59 -28.36 -8.02
CA GLY A 66 -9.56 -27.30 -7.74
C GLY A 66 -10.59 -27.15 -8.85
N LEU A 67 -10.15 -27.15 -10.11
CA LEU A 67 -11.05 -27.09 -11.27
C LEU A 67 -11.92 -28.35 -11.38
N ARG A 68 -11.36 -29.52 -11.07
CA ARG A 68 -12.12 -30.78 -11.04
C ARG A 68 -13.21 -30.77 -9.97
N LYS A 69 -12.90 -30.32 -8.74
CA LYS A 69 -13.90 -30.14 -7.66
C LYS A 69 -14.97 -29.12 -8.05
N PHE A 70 -14.56 -28.03 -8.69
CA PHE A 70 -15.47 -27.02 -9.20
C PHE A 70 -16.39 -27.57 -10.30
N MET A 71 -15.87 -28.35 -11.25
CA MET A 71 -16.69 -28.95 -12.31
C MET A 71 -17.65 -30.02 -11.80
N THR A 72 -17.26 -30.83 -10.82
CA THR A 72 -18.17 -31.78 -10.17
C THR A 72 -19.30 -31.10 -9.40
N SER A 73 -19.05 -29.89 -8.90
CA SER A 73 -20.04 -29.06 -8.20
C SER A 73 -20.57 -27.92 -9.07
N TYR A 74 -20.35 -27.96 -10.39
CA TYR A 74 -20.68 -26.84 -11.27
C TYR A 74 -22.18 -26.57 -11.25
N ASP A 75 -23.00 -27.61 -11.37
CA ASP A 75 -24.46 -27.46 -11.34
C ASP A 75 -24.96 -26.92 -10.00
N GLN A 76 -24.24 -27.22 -8.90
CA GLN A 76 -24.57 -26.71 -7.57
C GLN A 76 -24.24 -25.22 -7.44
N TYR A 77 -23.14 -24.75 -8.04
CA TYR A 77 -22.69 -23.36 -7.99
C TYR A 77 -23.03 -22.54 -9.25
N ALA A 78 -23.74 -23.14 -10.21
CA ALA A 78 -24.10 -22.49 -11.47
C ALA A 78 -24.86 -21.18 -11.23
N HIS A 79 -25.78 -21.18 -10.26
CA HIS A 79 -26.55 -20.01 -9.85
C HIS A 79 -25.69 -18.88 -9.26
N LEU A 80 -24.50 -19.16 -8.71
CA LEU A 80 -23.56 -18.14 -8.23
C LEU A 80 -22.66 -17.61 -9.34
N LEU A 81 -22.41 -18.41 -10.37
CA LEU A 81 -21.57 -18.08 -11.52
C LEU A 81 -22.33 -17.29 -12.60
N THR A 82 -23.65 -17.43 -12.62
CA THR A 82 -24.55 -16.54 -13.35
C THR A 82 -25.24 -15.60 -12.37
N PRO A 83 -24.58 -14.53 -11.91
CA PRO A 83 -25.25 -13.52 -11.09
C PRO A 83 -26.45 -12.97 -11.88
N ALA A 84 -27.60 -12.80 -11.21
CA ALA A 84 -28.82 -12.27 -11.82
C ALA A 84 -28.61 -10.89 -12.49
N PHE A 85 -27.60 -10.14 -12.05
CA PHE A 85 -27.11 -8.92 -12.69
C PHE A 85 -26.67 -9.12 -14.15
N ALA A 86 -26.05 -10.26 -14.48
CA ALA A 86 -25.51 -10.54 -15.82
C ALA A 86 -26.54 -11.15 -16.79
N LEU A 87 -27.57 -11.82 -16.27
CA LEU A 87 -28.64 -12.43 -17.07
C LEU A 87 -29.86 -11.52 -17.25
N SER A 88 -29.90 -10.35 -16.59
CA SER A 88 -30.86 -9.31 -16.95
C SER A 88 -30.44 -8.74 -18.32
N PRO A 89 -31.22 -8.97 -19.40
CA PRO A 89 -30.96 -8.27 -20.63
C PRO A 89 -31.25 -6.80 -20.33
N THR A 90 -30.22 -5.95 -20.49
CA THR A 90 -30.26 -4.48 -20.45
C THR A 90 -30.11 -3.77 -19.09
N THR A 91 -28.93 -3.88 -18.46
CA THR A 91 -28.40 -2.85 -17.54
C THR A 91 -27.06 -2.26 -17.99
N GLY A 92 -26.72 -2.44 -19.27
CA GLY A 92 -25.56 -1.82 -19.92
C GLY A 92 -25.91 -0.75 -20.97
N ALA A 93 -27.15 -0.28 -21.01
CA ALA A 93 -27.54 0.87 -21.83
C ALA A 93 -27.41 2.16 -20.98
N PRO A 94 -26.83 3.25 -21.51
CA PRO A 94 -26.70 4.50 -20.77
C PRO A 94 -28.11 5.07 -20.56
N GLY A 95 -28.60 5.03 -19.31
CA GLY A 95 -29.86 5.67 -18.94
C GLY A 95 -30.90 4.83 -18.18
N VAL A 96 -30.53 3.69 -17.57
CA VAL A 96 -31.47 2.94 -16.69
C VAL A 96 -31.02 3.05 -15.24
N ALA A 97 -31.94 3.55 -14.43
CA ALA A 97 -31.85 3.93 -13.03
C ALA A 97 -31.32 2.82 -12.10
N PRO A 98 -30.82 3.18 -10.90
CA PRO A 98 -30.59 2.22 -9.80
C PRO A 98 -31.83 1.31 -9.61
N PRO A 99 -31.66 0.08 -9.06
CA PRO A 99 -32.73 -0.90 -8.96
C PRO A 99 -33.99 -0.21 -8.41
N THR A 100 -35.03 -0.14 -9.26
CA THR A 100 -36.24 0.57 -8.89
C THR A 100 -36.90 -0.20 -7.76
N TYR A 101 -36.88 0.35 -6.55
CA TYR A 101 -37.53 -0.19 -5.35
C TYR A 101 -39.02 -0.50 -5.55
N ASP A 102 -39.64 0.00 -6.62
CA ASP A 102 -41.02 -0.24 -7.06
C ASP A 102 -41.36 -1.70 -7.38
N GLN A 103 -40.36 -2.57 -7.57
CA GLN A 103 -40.57 -4.01 -7.86
C GLN A 103 -40.39 -4.92 -6.65
N LEU A 104 -40.02 -4.38 -5.48
CA LEU A 104 -39.87 -5.18 -4.26
C LEU A 104 -41.24 -5.37 -3.60
N SER A 105 -41.49 -6.58 -3.11
CA SER A 105 -42.65 -6.79 -2.23
C SER A 105 -42.45 -6.04 -0.91
N SER A 106 -43.55 -5.68 -0.24
CA SER A 106 -43.49 -4.97 1.06
C SER A 106 -42.65 -5.71 2.09
N GLU A 107 -42.69 -7.05 2.07
CA GLU A 107 -41.93 -7.92 2.96
C GLU A 107 -40.43 -7.88 2.65
N GLU A 108 -40.04 -7.94 1.38
CA GLU A 108 -38.62 -7.81 0.96
C GLU A 108 -38.06 -6.42 1.27
N LEU A 109 -38.89 -5.39 1.17
CA LEU A 109 -38.52 -4.01 1.49
C LEU A 109 -38.31 -3.86 3.01
N GLU A 110 -39.20 -4.43 3.83
CA GLU A 110 -39.04 -4.44 5.29
C GLU A 110 -37.78 -5.22 5.73
N THR A 111 -37.50 -6.37 5.10
CA THR A 111 -36.26 -7.12 5.38
C THR A 111 -35.02 -6.33 4.97
N LEU A 112 -35.06 -5.67 3.80
CA LEU A 112 -33.96 -4.84 3.32
C LEU A 112 -33.72 -3.64 4.26
N ILE A 113 -34.77 -2.99 4.74
CA ILE A 113 -34.65 -1.89 5.70
C ILE A 113 -34.07 -2.40 7.02
N ALA A 114 -34.48 -3.58 7.50
CA ALA A 114 -33.93 -4.17 8.72
C ALA A 114 -32.44 -4.53 8.58
N GLU A 115 -32.02 -5.01 7.41
CA GLU A 115 -30.62 -5.29 7.10
C GLU A 115 -29.79 -4.00 6.98
N LEU A 116 -30.36 -2.92 6.43
CA LEU A 116 -29.68 -1.63 6.25
C LEU A 116 -29.75 -0.70 7.46
N GLU A 117 -30.62 -0.95 8.44
CA GLU A 117 -30.73 -0.16 9.68
C GLU A 117 -29.40 0.02 10.43
N PRO A 118 -28.58 -1.02 10.68
CA PRO A 118 -27.30 -0.85 11.35
C PRO A 118 -26.31 0.00 10.54
N ASP A 119 -26.31 -0.16 9.22
CA ASP A 119 -25.45 0.61 8.31
C ASP A 119 -25.86 2.08 8.28
N LEU A 120 -27.17 2.36 8.23
CA LEU A 120 -27.71 3.71 8.29
C LEU A 120 -27.39 4.40 9.63
N ARG A 121 -27.47 3.67 10.76
CA ARG A 121 -27.07 4.19 12.07
C ARG A 121 -25.58 4.49 12.16
N THR A 122 -24.76 3.65 11.54
CA THR A 122 -23.30 3.85 11.50
C THR A 122 -22.97 5.05 10.64
N ALA A 123 -23.58 5.16 9.46
CA ALA A 123 -23.43 6.32 8.58
C ALA A 123 -23.91 7.62 9.25
N ASP A 124 -25.03 7.63 9.97
CA ASP A 124 -25.49 8.81 10.72
C ASP A 124 -24.50 9.21 11.84
N ARG A 125 -23.91 8.24 12.53
CA ARG A 125 -22.85 8.50 13.52
C ARG A 125 -21.61 9.10 12.84
N ASP A 126 -21.17 8.54 11.73
CA ASP A 126 -20.01 8.99 10.99
C ASP A 126 -20.24 10.40 10.40
N MET A 127 -21.45 10.67 9.88
CA MET A 127 -21.81 12.01 9.39
C MET A 127 -21.81 13.05 10.51
N ARG A 128 -22.26 12.69 11.73
CA ARG A 128 -22.15 13.58 12.90
C ARG A 128 -20.70 13.80 13.33
N GLU A 129 -19.85 12.78 13.21
CA GLU A 129 -18.43 12.92 13.48
C GLU A 129 -17.75 13.83 12.46
N VAL A 130 -18.06 13.66 11.17
CA VAL A 130 -17.57 14.52 10.09
C VAL A 130 -18.02 15.97 10.29
N ASP A 131 -19.29 16.22 10.61
CA ASP A 131 -19.81 17.57 10.92
C ASP A 131 -19.12 18.17 12.16
N ALA A 132 -18.86 17.35 13.19
CA ALA A 132 -18.08 17.78 14.35
C ALA A 132 -16.62 18.13 14.01
N LEU A 133 -15.98 17.38 13.11
CA LEU A 133 -14.62 17.64 12.64
C LEU A 133 -14.55 18.85 11.70
N GLU A 134 -15.59 19.08 10.90
CA GLU A 134 -15.74 20.26 10.05
C GLU A 134 -15.93 21.53 10.91
N LYS A 135 -16.80 21.49 11.92
CA LYS A 135 -16.96 22.57 12.91
C LYS A 135 -15.67 22.88 13.69
N LYS A 136 -14.83 21.87 13.95
CA LYS A 136 -13.51 22.04 14.58
C LYS A 136 -12.46 22.60 13.61
N GLY A 137 -12.82 22.78 12.33
CA GLY A 137 -11.90 23.28 11.30
C GLY A 137 -10.79 22.29 10.99
N VAL A 138 -11.08 20.98 11.04
CA VAL A 138 -10.13 19.90 10.73
C VAL A 138 -10.38 19.32 9.33
N ALA A 139 -11.53 19.63 8.71
CA ALA A 139 -11.81 19.23 7.34
C ALA A 139 -10.86 19.94 6.34
N ALA A 140 -10.45 19.22 5.30
CA ALA A 140 -9.46 19.62 4.29
C ALA A 140 -8.03 19.84 4.85
N ALA A 141 -7.60 21.09 4.99
CA ALA A 141 -6.24 21.46 5.43
C ALA A 141 -6.23 22.13 6.82
N GLY A 142 -7.39 22.27 7.46
CA GLY A 142 -7.55 22.99 8.73
C GLY A 142 -6.78 24.32 8.78
N LYS A 143 -5.82 24.43 9.70
CA LYS A 143 -4.95 25.63 9.87
C LYS A 143 -3.61 25.56 9.13
N LEU A 144 -3.40 24.53 8.30
CA LEU A 144 -2.17 24.39 7.51
C LEU A 144 -1.83 25.63 6.66
N PRO A 145 -2.77 26.35 6.02
CA PRO A 145 -2.44 27.60 5.32
C PRO A 145 -1.87 28.69 6.25
N ASP A 146 -2.34 28.77 7.50
CA ASP A 146 -1.83 29.72 8.49
C ASP A 146 -0.36 29.41 8.85
N HIS A 147 0.01 28.13 8.81
CA HIS A 147 1.36 27.66 9.12
C HIS A 147 2.34 27.77 7.94
N GLU A 148 1.89 28.09 6.73
CA GLU A 148 2.80 28.34 5.60
C GLU A 148 3.68 29.57 5.82
N SER A 149 3.15 30.57 6.52
CA SER A 149 3.91 31.74 6.97
C SER A 149 5.05 31.41 7.94
N LEU A 150 5.00 30.24 8.60
CA LEU A 150 6.00 29.79 9.56
C LEU A 150 7.16 29.03 8.90
N LYS A 151 7.00 28.53 7.66
CA LYS A 151 8.04 27.85 6.89
C LYS A 151 9.37 28.64 6.86
N PRO A 152 9.42 29.93 6.51
CA PRO A 152 10.68 30.68 6.49
C PRO A 152 11.31 30.83 7.89
N ARG A 153 10.49 30.92 8.95
CA ARG A 153 11.00 30.98 10.32
C ARG A 153 11.58 29.65 10.78
N LEU A 154 10.97 28.54 10.39
CA LEU A 154 11.45 27.19 10.68
C LEU A 154 12.77 26.93 9.93
N GLU A 155 12.85 27.32 8.66
CA GLU A 155 14.09 27.21 7.89
C GLU A 155 15.22 28.07 8.47
N ALA A 156 14.91 29.29 8.91
CA ALA A 156 15.88 30.15 9.59
C ALA A 156 16.33 29.53 10.92
N LEU A 157 15.39 28.98 11.70
CA LEU A 157 15.69 28.29 12.97
C LEU A 157 16.55 27.04 12.73
N ALA A 158 16.22 26.22 11.75
CA ALA A 158 16.98 25.02 11.40
C ALA A 158 18.40 25.36 10.93
N LYS A 159 18.58 26.47 10.20
CA LYS A 159 19.92 26.96 9.83
C LYS A 159 20.70 27.43 11.06
N ALA A 160 20.06 28.21 11.94
CA ALA A 160 20.69 28.70 13.17
C ALA A 160 21.06 27.54 14.13
N GLU A 161 20.24 26.50 14.20
CA GLU A 161 20.49 25.32 15.03
C GLU A 161 21.71 24.53 14.52
N LYS A 162 21.83 24.34 13.21
CA LYS A 162 23.03 23.74 12.60
C LYS A 162 24.30 24.55 12.88
N GLU A 163 24.24 25.86 12.68
CA GLU A 163 25.38 26.74 12.97
C GLU A 163 25.76 26.71 14.46
N ASN A 164 24.77 26.69 15.34
CA ASN A 164 25.00 26.56 16.78
C ASN A 164 25.63 25.21 17.12
N ALA A 165 25.16 24.10 16.54
CA ALA A 165 25.73 22.77 16.76
C ALA A 165 27.22 22.72 16.35
N GLU A 166 27.57 23.30 15.20
CA GLU A 166 28.97 23.40 14.76
C GLU A 166 29.81 24.24 15.73
N ARG A 167 29.27 25.37 16.20
CA ARG A 167 29.92 26.21 17.22
C ARG A 167 30.13 25.45 18.53
N TYR A 168 29.13 24.70 19.00
CA TYR A 168 29.25 23.88 20.22
C TYR A 168 30.36 22.85 20.10
N VAL A 169 30.44 22.12 18.98
CA VAL A 169 31.52 21.15 18.76
C VAL A 169 32.90 21.83 18.75
N SER A 170 33.01 23.01 18.14
CA SER A 170 34.27 23.77 18.13
C SER A 170 34.67 24.24 19.54
N LEU A 171 33.70 24.69 20.34
CA LEU A 171 33.91 25.12 21.71
C LEU A 171 34.26 23.95 22.62
N GLU A 172 33.59 22.81 22.47
CA GLU A 172 33.87 21.59 23.21
C GLU A 172 35.31 21.11 22.96
N LYS A 173 35.76 21.08 21.69
CA LYS A 173 37.15 20.78 21.36
C LYS A 173 38.12 21.74 22.03
N ARG A 174 37.80 23.03 22.03
CA ARG A 174 38.67 24.06 22.64
C ARG A 174 38.74 23.90 24.15
N VAL A 175 37.60 23.70 24.82
CA VAL A 175 37.51 23.45 26.26
C VAL A 175 38.24 22.15 26.62
N GLY A 176 38.02 21.08 25.87
CA GLY A 176 38.73 19.81 26.07
C GLY A 176 40.24 19.96 25.94
N SER A 177 40.72 20.73 24.94
CA SER A 177 42.16 21.00 24.80
C SER A 177 42.72 21.84 25.96
N LEU A 178 41.96 22.80 26.46
CA LEU A 178 42.37 23.64 27.59
C LEU A 178 42.40 22.83 28.89
N LEU A 179 41.40 21.98 29.11
CA LEU A 179 41.36 21.06 30.24
C LEU A 179 42.50 20.05 30.19
N GLY A 180 42.83 19.54 29.00
CA GLY A 180 44.00 18.67 28.80
C GLY A 180 45.32 19.36 29.16
N ARG A 181 45.51 20.61 28.70
CA ARG A 181 46.70 21.41 29.07
C ARG A 181 46.76 21.68 30.57
N TYR A 182 45.64 22.08 31.17
CA TYR A 182 45.55 22.31 32.61
C TYR A 182 45.89 21.05 33.41
N SER A 183 45.32 19.90 33.02
CA SER A 183 45.63 18.61 33.63
C SER A 183 47.13 18.30 33.55
N SER A 184 47.74 18.45 32.37
CA SER A 184 49.19 18.23 32.21
C SER A 184 50.03 19.18 33.07
N GLN A 185 49.62 20.44 33.21
CA GLN A 185 50.30 21.41 34.05
C GLN A 185 50.18 21.06 35.54
N VAL A 186 49.00 20.60 35.98
CA VAL A 186 48.79 20.14 37.36
C VAL A 186 49.60 18.87 37.65
N THR A 187 49.70 17.94 36.70
CA THR A 187 50.56 16.76 36.83
C THR A 187 52.03 17.17 36.96
N ALA A 188 52.53 18.03 36.08
CA ALA A 188 53.90 18.52 36.15
C ALA A 188 54.21 19.28 37.45
N LEU A 189 53.25 20.08 37.94
CA LEU A 189 53.39 20.81 39.21
C LEU A 189 53.38 19.85 40.41
N SER A 190 52.54 18.81 40.37
CA SER A 190 52.53 17.74 41.38
C SER A 190 53.84 16.97 41.38
N GLU A 191 54.38 16.61 40.21
CA GLU A 191 55.68 15.94 40.09
C GLU A 191 56.81 16.82 40.62
N LEU A 192 56.83 18.12 40.27
CA LEU A 192 57.81 19.06 40.79
C LEU A 192 57.72 19.19 42.32
N PHE A 193 56.51 19.19 42.88
CA PHE A 193 56.30 19.25 44.32
C PHE A 193 56.84 18.00 45.03
N ILE A 194 56.65 16.81 44.45
CA ILE A 194 57.22 15.56 44.98
C ILE A 194 58.75 15.63 44.97
N VAL A 195 59.36 16.00 43.84
CA VAL A 195 60.82 16.13 43.73
C VAL A 195 61.36 17.15 44.72
N TRP A 196 60.66 18.26 44.92
CA TRP A 196 61.08 19.27 45.87
C TRP A 196 60.97 18.78 47.31
N ASN A 197 59.90 18.05 47.65
CA ASN A 197 59.73 17.45 48.97
C ASN A 197 60.84 16.42 49.27
N ASP A 198 61.20 15.58 48.30
CA ASP A 198 62.29 14.61 48.44
C ASP A 198 63.64 15.30 48.64
N LEU A 199 63.92 16.37 47.89
CA LEU A 199 65.15 17.15 48.05
C LEU A 199 65.23 17.83 49.42
N VAL A 200 64.12 18.39 49.91
CA VAL A 200 64.06 18.99 51.24
C VAL A 200 64.29 17.92 52.31
N THR A 201 63.63 16.76 52.20
CA THR A 201 63.80 15.65 53.14
C THR A 201 65.24 15.14 53.17
N ASP A 202 65.88 14.93 52.01
CA ASP A 202 67.30 14.53 51.94
C ASP A 202 68.23 15.60 52.51
N SER A 203 67.91 16.89 52.30
CA SER A 203 68.69 17.98 52.91
C SER A 203 68.55 18.02 54.44
N GLU A 204 67.34 17.77 54.96
CA GLU A 204 67.06 17.69 56.39
C GLU A 204 67.76 16.48 57.02
N ASP A 205 67.71 15.31 56.39
CA ASP A 205 68.39 14.10 56.84
C ASP A 205 69.92 14.28 56.90
N ARG A 206 70.50 14.95 55.90
CA ARG A 206 71.94 15.28 55.88
C ARG A 206 72.31 16.25 57.01
N ILE A 207 71.49 17.27 57.26
CA ILE A 207 71.70 18.21 58.37
C ILE A 207 71.61 17.46 59.70
N ALA A 208 70.57 16.64 59.90
CA ALA A 208 70.38 15.85 61.12
C ALA A 208 71.57 14.90 61.37
N ALA A 209 72.12 14.27 60.32
CA ALA A 209 73.31 13.44 60.43
C ALA A 209 74.56 14.24 60.83
N LEU A 210 74.75 15.44 60.29
CA LEU A 210 75.85 16.34 60.67
C LEU A 210 75.70 16.85 62.11
N GLU A 211 74.48 17.15 62.55
CA GLU A 211 74.20 17.56 63.93
C GLU A 211 74.49 16.45 64.94
N ARG A 212 74.08 15.21 64.65
CA ARG A 212 74.41 14.04 65.50
C ARG A 212 75.92 13.84 65.62
N ARG A 213 76.65 13.88 64.50
CA ARG A 213 78.12 13.78 64.50
C ARG A 213 78.78 14.89 65.33
N ARG A 214 78.21 16.10 65.31
CA ARG A 214 78.70 17.22 66.12
C ARG A 214 78.40 17.04 67.61
N ALA A 215 77.28 16.42 67.96
CA ALA A 215 76.91 16.14 69.36
C ALA A 215 77.72 14.99 69.98
N GLU A 216 78.29 14.09 69.16
CA GLU A 216 79.14 12.98 69.59
C GLU A 216 80.63 13.35 69.75
N GLN A 217 81.04 14.56 69.32
CA GLN A 217 82.38 15.13 69.49
C GLN A 217 82.44 16.07 70.69
#